data_AF-A0A947X9C1-F1
#
_entry.id   AF-A0A947X9C1-F1
#
_cell.length_a   1.000
_cell.length_b   1.000
_cell.length_c   1.000
_cell.angle_alpha   90.00
_cell.angle_beta   90.00
_cell.angle_gamma   90.00
#
_symmetry.space_group_name_H-M   'P 1'
#
loop_
_entity.id
_entity.type
_entity.pdbx_description
1 polymer ?
#
loop_
_entity_poly.entity_id
_entity_poly.type
_entity_poly.pdbx_seq_one_letter_code
_entity_poly.pdbx_strand_id
1 'polypeptide(L)'
;KEVVCNNLHFNTSALHKGIEYYSIAINKFLGDCLIDKLKSSTPKSKADLGKIFQSTNPDAVGKWLDIAGLLVPEKYVNSLLDDIETGKLATIEKITESLKQLHSNYSEYKWAWACEKINNIMKKHAELTDAEKVLKIIESWSAASKKLTALILADAEKEFADVPRIGFGVDGDEKTRDDDFDAVRGTYEGNSLVKQLKKQQEVTNQTAEEWKNKIKFLSA
;
A
#
# COMPACT_ATOMS: atom_id res chain seq x y z
N LYS A 1 7.56 23.67 18.92
CA LYS A 1 6.30 23.70 19.71
C LYS A 1 5.87 22.26 19.93
N GLU A 2 5.16 22.00 21.03
CA GLU A 2 4.72 20.66 21.41
C GLU A 2 3.22 20.55 21.14
N VAL A 3 2.76 19.38 20.73
CA VAL A 3 1.35 19.05 20.50
C VAL A 3 0.97 17.90 21.42
N VAL A 4 -0.11 18.04 22.18
CA VAL A 4 -0.60 17.02 23.11
C VAL A 4 -1.92 16.46 22.60
N CYS A 5 -2.02 15.14 22.49
CA CYS A 5 -3.24 14.43 22.08
C CYS A 5 -3.35 13.12 22.87
N ASN A 6 -4.48 12.87 23.55
CA ASN A 6 -4.70 11.67 24.37
C ASN A 6 -3.53 11.36 25.34
N ASN A 7 -3.00 12.39 26.01
CA ASN A 7 -1.82 12.31 26.89
C ASN A 7 -0.50 11.88 26.20
N LEU A 8 -0.46 11.85 24.88
CA LEU A 8 0.76 11.67 24.10
C LEU A 8 1.32 13.04 23.69
N HIS A 9 2.62 13.20 23.89
CA HIS A 9 3.37 14.43 23.64
C HIS A 9 4.19 14.29 22.36
N PHE A 10 3.93 15.15 21.39
CA PHE A 10 4.59 15.11 20.09
C PHE A 10 5.34 16.39 19.79
N ASN A 11 6.56 16.26 19.28
CA ASN A 11 7.22 17.37 18.61
C ASN A 11 6.47 17.70 17.31
N THR A 12 6.12 18.98 17.08
CA THR A 12 5.44 19.41 15.85
C THR A 12 6.17 18.96 14.56
N SER A 13 7.51 18.95 14.53
CA SER A 13 8.27 18.51 13.35
C SER A 13 8.11 17.02 13.09
N ALA A 14 8.07 16.20 14.15
CA ALA A 14 7.83 14.77 14.05
C ALA A 14 6.41 14.47 13.56
N LEU A 15 5.42 15.25 14.02
CA LEU A 15 4.04 15.12 13.57
C LEU A 15 3.90 15.40 12.06
N HIS A 16 4.52 16.48 11.57
CA HIS A 16 4.51 16.78 10.13
C HIS A 16 5.16 15.67 9.30
N LYS A 17 6.31 15.14 9.75
CA LYS A 17 6.94 13.99 9.08
C LYS A 17 6.04 12.75 9.09
N GLY A 18 5.37 12.48 10.21
CA GLY A 18 4.40 11.40 10.30
C GLY A 18 3.28 11.53 9.27
N ILE A 19 2.64 12.70 9.19
CA ILE A 19 1.59 13.00 8.21
C ILE A 19 2.11 12.80 6.78
N GLU A 20 3.31 13.26 6.49
CA GLU A 20 3.96 13.10 5.20
C GLU A 20 4.15 11.62 4.84
N TYR A 21 4.72 10.83 5.76
CA TYR A 21 4.96 9.40 5.54
C TYR A 21 3.67 8.60 5.37
N TYR A 22 2.64 8.86 6.19
CA TYR A 22 1.34 8.23 6.01
C TYR A 22 0.68 8.65 4.70
N SER A 23 0.82 9.91 4.28
CA SER A 23 0.30 10.37 2.99
C SER A 23 0.95 9.64 1.81
N ILE A 24 2.26 9.41 1.87
CA ILE A 24 2.99 8.61 0.88
C ILE A 24 2.45 7.17 0.85
N ALA A 25 2.35 6.52 2.01
CA ALA A 25 1.86 5.15 2.11
C ALA A 25 0.43 5.00 1.58
N ILE A 26 -0.47 5.93 1.94
CA ILE A 26 -1.87 5.96 1.48
C ILE A 26 -1.94 6.14 -0.03
N ASN A 27 -1.23 7.12 -0.60
CA ASN A 27 -1.23 7.36 -2.04
C ASN A 27 -0.67 6.17 -2.82
N LYS A 28 0.38 5.53 -2.29
CA LYS A 28 0.95 4.30 -2.86
C LYS A 28 -0.08 3.17 -2.83
N PHE A 29 -0.72 2.92 -1.69
CA PHE A 29 -1.71 1.85 -1.52
C PHE A 29 -2.96 2.04 -2.38
N LEU A 30 -3.57 3.23 -2.38
CA LEU A 30 -4.75 3.51 -3.18
C LEU A 30 -4.45 3.44 -4.67
N GLY A 31 -3.27 3.91 -5.08
CA GLY A 31 -2.80 3.79 -6.46
C GLY A 31 -2.59 2.34 -6.90
N ASP A 32 -1.99 1.50 -6.05
CA ASP A 32 -1.87 0.05 -6.34
C ASP A 32 -3.25 -0.57 -6.56
N CYS A 33 -4.21 -0.27 -5.67
CA CYS A 33 -5.59 -0.76 -5.82
C CYS A 33 -6.23 -0.31 -7.14
N LEU A 34 -6.02 0.95 -7.53
CA LEU A 34 -6.52 1.50 -8.80
C LEU A 34 -5.88 0.79 -10.00
N ILE A 35 -4.55 0.61 -9.99
CA ILE A 35 -3.83 -0.05 -11.09
C ILE A 35 -4.25 -1.52 -11.21
N ASP A 36 -4.36 -2.25 -10.11
CA ASP A 36 -4.87 -3.63 -10.10
C ASP A 36 -6.27 -3.69 -10.69
N LYS A 37 -7.15 -2.75 -10.28
CA LYS A 37 -8.51 -2.71 -10.81
C LYS A 37 -8.52 -2.42 -12.30
N LEU A 38 -7.80 -1.39 -12.77
CA LEU A 38 -7.66 -1.03 -14.18
C LEU A 38 -7.17 -2.22 -15.02
N LYS A 39 -6.15 -2.95 -14.52
CA LYS A 39 -5.64 -4.17 -15.18
C LYS A 39 -6.68 -5.28 -15.27
N SER A 40 -7.45 -5.48 -14.20
CA SER A 40 -8.49 -6.53 -14.18
C SER A 40 -9.73 -6.20 -15.01
N SER A 41 -10.11 -4.91 -15.11
CA SER A 41 -11.34 -4.49 -15.77
C SER A 41 -11.16 -4.08 -17.23
N THR A 42 -9.94 -3.71 -17.64
CA THR A 42 -9.58 -3.35 -19.03
C THR A 42 -10.58 -2.39 -19.70
N PRO A 43 -10.77 -1.17 -19.17
CA PRO A 43 -11.76 -0.23 -19.72
C PRO A 43 -11.44 0.13 -21.18
N LYS A 44 -12.45 0.17 -22.05
CA LYS A 44 -12.31 0.45 -23.49
C LYS A 44 -12.94 1.77 -23.92
N SER A 45 -13.70 2.40 -23.03
CA SER A 45 -14.36 3.68 -23.27
C SER A 45 -14.38 4.56 -22.01
N LYS A 46 -14.70 5.84 -22.19
CA LYS A 46 -14.99 6.77 -21.08
C LYS A 46 -16.08 6.24 -20.15
N ALA A 47 -17.12 5.61 -20.70
CA ALA A 47 -18.19 5.02 -19.91
C ALA A 47 -17.71 3.84 -19.05
N ASP A 48 -16.83 3.00 -19.60
CA ASP A 48 -16.25 1.88 -18.84
C ASP A 48 -15.34 2.38 -17.72
N LEU A 49 -14.58 3.45 -17.96
CA LEU A 49 -13.77 4.09 -16.92
C LEU A 49 -14.64 4.59 -15.76
N GLY A 50 -15.78 5.22 -16.06
CA GLY A 50 -16.73 5.66 -15.04
C GLY A 50 -17.33 4.50 -14.22
N LYS A 51 -17.62 3.37 -14.86
CA LYS A 51 -18.15 2.16 -14.19
C LYS A 51 -17.19 1.56 -13.17
N ILE A 52 -15.88 1.71 -13.35
CA ILE A 52 -14.89 1.21 -12.39
C ILE A 52 -15.14 1.79 -10.99
N PHE A 53 -15.55 3.05 -10.91
CA PHE A 53 -15.73 3.78 -9.66
C PHE A 53 -17.11 3.60 -9.01
N GLN A 54 -17.97 2.77 -9.60
CA GLN A 54 -19.24 2.36 -9.01
C GLN A 54 -18.97 1.15 -8.11
N SER A 55 -18.67 1.39 -6.83
CA SER A 55 -18.46 0.30 -5.85
C SER A 55 -19.72 -0.56 -5.75
N THR A 56 -19.54 -1.88 -5.82
CA THR A 56 -20.63 -2.87 -5.81
C THR A 56 -20.94 -3.42 -4.42
N ASN A 57 -20.16 -3.06 -3.40
CA ASN A 57 -20.25 -3.67 -2.08
C ASN A 57 -20.26 -2.62 -0.94
N PRO A 58 -21.44 -2.17 -0.48
CA PRO A 58 -21.60 -1.16 0.57
C PRO A 58 -21.32 -1.69 1.99
N ASP A 59 -21.12 -3.00 2.15
CA ASP A 59 -20.77 -3.59 3.44
C ASP A 59 -19.26 -3.74 3.63
N ALA A 60 -18.49 -3.58 2.55
CA ALA A 60 -17.04 -3.59 2.59
C ALA A 60 -16.37 -2.22 2.81
N VAL A 61 -17.17 -1.14 2.92
CA VAL A 61 -16.67 0.20 3.23
C VAL A 61 -16.64 0.48 4.73
N GLY A 62 -15.94 1.53 5.15
CA GLY A 62 -15.88 1.94 6.55
C GLY A 62 -14.75 1.28 7.35
N LYS A 63 -15.08 0.80 8.56
CA LYS A 63 -14.11 0.25 9.52
C LYS A 63 -13.75 -1.19 9.17
N TRP A 64 -12.46 -1.49 9.29
CA TRP A 64 -11.90 -2.83 9.10
C TRP A 64 -11.32 -3.31 10.42
N LEU A 65 -11.38 -4.63 10.62
CA LEU A 65 -10.84 -5.33 11.78
C LEU A 65 -9.74 -6.29 11.32
N ASP A 66 -8.77 -6.51 12.20
CA ASP A 66 -7.79 -7.58 12.09
C ASP A 66 -8.15 -8.67 13.10
N ILE A 67 -8.57 -9.83 12.60
CA ILE A 67 -8.91 -11.00 13.41
C ILE A 67 -7.82 -12.04 13.19
N ALA A 68 -6.77 -11.97 14.00
CA ALA A 68 -5.63 -12.89 13.96
C ALA A 68 -5.01 -13.03 12.55
N GLY A 69 -4.84 -11.89 11.85
CA GLY A 69 -4.31 -11.80 10.50
C GLY A 69 -5.38 -11.75 9.40
N LEU A 70 -6.65 -12.03 9.72
CA LEU A 70 -7.76 -11.86 8.78
C LEU A 70 -8.22 -10.40 8.77
N LEU A 71 -7.84 -9.66 7.73
CA LEU A 71 -8.34 -8.32 7.48
C LEU A 71 -9.72 -8.37 6.83
N VAL A 72 -10.73 -7.84 7.52
CA VAL A 72 -12.12 -7.93 7.08
C VAL A 72 -12.93 -6.68 7.50
N PRO A 73 -13.90 -6.22 6.70
CA PRO A 73 -14.82 -5.17 7.12
C PRO A 73 -15.61 -5.55 8.38
N GLU A 74 -15.75 -4.60 9.32
CA GLU A 74 -16.41 -4.80 10.62
C GLU A 74 -17.84 -5.36 10.48
N LYS A 75 -18.57 -4.94 9.44
CA LYS A 75 -19.93 -5.43 9.17
C LYS A 75 -20.01 -6.94 8.95
N TYR A 76 -19.03 -7.53 8.26
CA TYR A 76 -19.01 -8.98 8.03
C TYR A 76 -18.66 -9.75 9.30
N VAL A 77 -17.86 -9.17 10.19
CA VAL A 77 -17.57 -9.74 11.50
C VAL A 77 -18.81 -9.74 12.37
N ASN A 78 -19.55 -8.63 12.41
CA ASN A 78 -20.80 -8.56 13.15
C ASN A 78 -21.83 -9.57 12.62
N SER A 79 -21.97 -9.69 11.30
CA SER A 79 -22.84 -10.70 10.71
C SER A 79 -22.41 -12.15 11.03
N LEU A 80 -21.10 -12.41 11.12
CA LEU A 80 -20.58 -13.71 11.54
C LEU A 80 -20.92 -13.99 13.01
N LEU A 81 -20.81 -12.99 13.89
CA LEU A 81 -21.16 -13.10 15.29
C LEU A 81 -22.67 -13.34 15.47
N ASP A 82 -23.52 -12.58 14.77
CA ASP A 82 -24.98 -12.75 14.78
C ASP A 82 -25.38 -14.17 14.33
N ASP A 83 -24.74 -14.69 13.28
CA ASP A 83 -24.97 -16.04 12.77
C ASP A 83 -24.55 -17.13 13.77
N ILE A 84 -23.53 -16.88 14.60
CA ILE A 84 -23.11 -17.79 15.69
C ILE A 84 -24.12 -17.72 16.84
N GLU A 85 -24.47 -16.52 17.30
CA GLU A 85 -25.38 -16.30 18.43
C GLU A 85 -26.79 -16.86 18.17
N THR A 86 -27.26 -16.77 16.93
CA THR A 86 -28.56 -17.31 16.51
C THR A 86 -28.55 -18.83 16.25
N GLY A 87 -27.38 -19.47 16.31
CA GLY A 87 -27.23 -20.90 16.05
C GLY A 87 -27.28 -21.28 14.56
N LYS A 88 -27.30 -20.31 13.63
CA LYS A 88 -27.18 -20.57 12.19
C LYS A 88 -25.82 -21.21 11.84
N LEU A 89 -24.76 -20.74 12.49
CA LEU A 89 -23.42 -21.33 12.46
C LEU A 89 -23.14 -22.09 13.78
N ALA A 90 -23.79 -23.24 13.94
CA ALA A 90 -23.70 -24.04 15.16
C ALA A 90 -22.47 -24.96 15.28
N THR A 91 -21.57 -25.02 14.29
CA THR A 91 -20.39 -25.91 14.33
C THR A 91 -19.11 -25.18 13.94
N ILE A 92 -17.98 -25.67 14.46
CA ILE A 92 -16.66 -25.11 14.19
C ILE A 92 -16.31 -25.18 12.70
N GLU A 93 -16.73 -26.24 12.01
CA GLU A 93 -16.49 -26.42 10.58
C GLU A 93 -17.20 -25.33 9.77
N LYS A 94 -18.45 -24.99 10.12
CA LYS A 94 -19.21 -23.92 9.46
C LYS A 94 -18.63 -22.54 9.72
N ILE A 95 -18.18 -22.27 10.94
CA ILE A 95 -17.49 -21.01 11.30
C ILE A 95 -16.18 -20.90 10.51
N THR A 96 -15.41 -22.00 10.45
CA THR A 96 -14.14 -22.05 9.71
C THR A 96 -14.36 -21.81 8.22
N GLU A 97 -15.39 -22.40 7.63
CA GLU A 97 -15.73 -22.16 6.23
C GLU A 97 -16.14 -20.71 5.97
N SER A 98 -16.90 -20.11 6.88
CA SER A 98 -17.28 -18.69 6.80
C SER A 98 -16.04 -17.78 6.83
N LEU A 99 -15.07 -18.05 7.73
CA LEU A 99 -13.80 -17.31 7.78
C LEU A 99 -12.97 -17.48 6.49
N LYS A 100 -12.94 -18.68 5.90
CA LYS A 100 -12.28 -18.91 4.61
C LYS A 100 -12.95 -18.13 3.47
N GLN A 101 -14.27 -18.04 3.46
CA GLN A 101 -15.01 -17.23 2.49
C GLN A 101 -14.73 -15.74 2.64
N LEU A 102 -14.63 -15.23 3.88
CA LEU A 102 -14.23 -13.85 4.13
C LEU A 102 -12.82 -13.57 3.60
N HIS A 103 -11.89 -14.51 3.81
CA HIS A 103 -10.54 -14.41 3.24
C HIS A 103 -10.58 -14.41 1.70
N SER A 104 -11.31 -15.33 1.06
CA SER A 104 -11.32 -15.43 -0.41
C SER A 104 -11.89 -14.17 -1.08
N ASN A 105 -12.80 -13.47 -0.40
CA ASN A 105 -13.39 -12.22 -0.86
C ASN A 105 -12.56 -10.96 -0.56
N TYR A 106 -11.40 -11.08 0.09
CA TYR A 106 -10.55 -9.95 0.49
C TYR A 106 -10.29 -8.96 -0.65
N SER A 107 -9.98 -9.45 -1.85
CA SER A 107 -9.70 -8.58 -3.01
C SER A 107 -10.88 -7.70 -3.41
N GLU A 108 -12.11 -8.24 -3.33
CA GLU A 108 -13.33 -7.47 -3.59
C GLU A 108 -13.54 -6.41 -2.51
N TYR A 109 -13.44 -6.82 -1.24
CA TYR A 109 -13.63 -5.92 -0.11
C TYR A 109 -12.60 -4.78 -0.13
N LYS A 110 -11.32 -5.12 -0.36
CA LYS A 110 -10.21 -4.17 -0.50
C LYS A 110 -10.51 -3.14 -1.59
N TRP A 111 -11.00 -3.59 -2.75
CA TRP A 111 -11.39 -2.69 -3.83
C TRP A 111 -12.55 -1.78 -3.43
N ALA A 112 -13.61 -2.32 -2.83
CA ALA A 112 -14.76 -1.52 -2.42
C ALA A 112 -14.35 -0.39 -1.45
N TRP A 113 -13.49 -0.69 -0.49
CA TRP A 113 -12.93 0.29 0.43
C TRP A 113 -12.05 1.33 -0.28
N ALA A 114 -11.10 0.88 -1.11
CA ALA A 114 -10.20 1.78 -1.84
C ALA A 114 -10.97 2.68 -2.81
N CYS A 115 -11.97 2.14 -3.49
CA CYS A 115 -12.84 2.86 -4.41
C CYS A 115 -13.60 3.98 -3.71
N GLU A 116 -14.09 3.77 -2.48
CA GLU A 116 -14.71 4.83 -1.68
C GLU A 116 -13.73 5.98 -1.41
N LYS A 117 -12.50 5.66 -0.99
CA LYS A 117 -11.47 6.68 -0.71
C LYS A 117 -11.05 7.43 -1.98
N ILE A 118 -10.86 6.72 -3.08
CA ILE A 118 -10.58 7.30 -4.39
C ILE A 118 -11.72 8.24 -4.81
N ASN A 119 -12.97 7.81 -4.70
CA ASN A 119 -14.13 8.66 -5.00
C ASN A 119 -14.14 9.94 -4.15
N ASN A 120 -13.76 9.86 -2.87
CA ASN A 120 -13.66 11.04 -2.02
C ASN A 120 -12.52 11.98 -2.44
N ILE A 121 -11.40 11.47 -2.96
CA ILE A 121 -10.34 12.28 -3.56
C ILE A 121 -10.85 12.94 -4.85
N MET A 122 -11.51 12.17 -5.71
CA MET A 122 -12.09 12.65 -6.97
C MET A 122 -13.12 13.76 -6.77
N LYS A 123 -13.96 13.67 -5.73
CA LYS A 123 -14.94 14.71 -5.36
C LYS A 123 -14.30 16.06 -4.99
N LYS A 124 -13.07 16.06 -4.48
CA LYS A 124 -12.32 17.31 -4.19
C LYS A 124 -11.85 18.03 -5.46
N HIS A 125 -11.93 17.34 -6.61
CA HIS A 125 -11.55 17.83 -7.92
C HIS A 125 -12.75 17.86 -8.87
N ALA A 126 -13.90 18.34 -8.39
CA ALA A 126 -15.16 18.33 -9.14
C ALA A 126 -15.09 19.08 -10.48
N GLU A 127 -14.15 20.01 -10.61
CA GLU A 127 -13.86 20.78 -11.83
C GLU A 127 -13.26 19.94 -12.97
N LEU A 128 -12.69 18.78 -12.67
CA LEU A 128 -12.01 17.93 -13.64
C LEU A 128 -12.92 16.84 -14.20
N THR A 129 -12.61 16.38 -15.40
CA THR A 129 -13.16 15.15 -15.96
C THR A 129 -12.66 13.93 -15.18
N ASP A 130 -13.38 12.82 -15.26
CA ASP A 130 -12.96 11.58 -14.59
C ASP A 130 -11.60 11.07 -15.06
N ALA A 131 -11.29 11.25 -16.35
CA ALA A 131 -9.97 10.90 -16.89
C ALA A 131 -8.85 11.74 -16.25
N GLU A 132 -9.02 13.06 -16.15
CA GLU A 132 -8.04 13.95 -15.51
C GLU A 132 -7.85 13.63 -14.02
N LYS A 133 -8.94 13.30 -13.31
CA LYS A 133 -8.86 12.85 -11.91
C LYS A 133 -8.06 11.55 -11.79
N VAL A 134 -8.31 10.58 -12.67
CA VAL A 134 -7.57 9.32 -12.70
C VAL A 134 -6.09 9.55 -12.99
N LEU A 135 -5.76 10.43 -13.94
CA LEU A 135 -4.37 10.79 -14.25
C LEU A 135 -3.65 11.38 -13.03
N LYS A 136 -4.29 12.30 -12.30
CA LYS A 136 -3.74 12.87 -11.05
C LYS A 136 -3.46 11.81 -9.99
N ILE A 137 -4.33 10.80 -9.86
CA ILE A 137 -4.12 9.71 -8.91
C ILE A 137 -2.94 8.84 -9.35
N ILE A 138 -2.82 8.51 -10.64
CA ILE A 138 -1.68 7.74 -11.18
C ILE A 138 -0.36 8.49 -10.98
N GLU A 139 -0.35 9.81 -11.18
CA GLU A 139 0.82 10.65 -10.92
C GLU A 139 1.21 10.66 -9.44
N SER A 140 0.22 10.85 -8.56
CA SER A 140 0.41 10.82 -7.11
C SER A 140 0.93 9.46 -6.64
N TRP A 141 0.41 8.38 -7.20
CA TRP A 141 0.85 7.01 -6.94
C TRP A 141 2.29 6.77 -7.37
N SER A 142 2.67 7.17 -8.59
CA SER A 142 4.03 7.01 -9.11
C SER A 142 5.04 7.81 -8.28
N ALA A 143 4.70 9.05 -7.94
CA ALA A 143 5.52 9.90 -7.08
C ALA A 143 5.67 9.31 -5.66
N ALA A 144 4.57 8.85 -5.07
CA ALA A 144 4.58 8.21 -3.76
C ALA A 144 5.41 6.92 -3.75
N SER A 145 5.26 6.09 -4.78
CA SER A 145 6.03 4.85 -4.94
C SER A 145 7.53 5.13 -5.06
N LYS A 146 7.92 6.08 -5.92
CA LYS A 146 9.31 6.51 -6.06
C LYS A 146 9.88 7.03 -4.73
N LYS A 147 9.12 7.86 -4.01
CA LYS A 147 9.55 8.44 -2.74
C LYS A 147 9.68 7.38 -1.64
N LEU A 148 8.72 6.46 -1.54
CA LEU A 148 8.77 5.36 -0.60
C LEU A 148 9.99 4.46 -0.86
N THR A 149 10.22 4.07 -2.12
CA THR A 149 11.40 3.31 -2.49
C THR A 149 12.69 4.04 -2.13
N ALA A 150 12.78 5.34 -2.40
CA ALA A 150 13.95 6.14 -2.03
C ALA A 150 14.18 6.20 -0.52
N LEU A 151 13.11 6.30 0.29
CA LEU A 151 13.20 6.26 1.75
C LEU A 151 13.70 4.90 2.25
N ILE A 152 13.21 3.79 1.67
CA ILE A 152 13.65 2.44 2.04
C ILE A 152 15.11 2.23 1.65
N LEU A 153 15.51 2.66 0.45
CA LEU A 153 16.90 2.55 -0.01
C LEU A 153 17.85 3.39 0.86
N ALA A 154 17.49 4.63 1.17
CA ALA A 154 18.29 5.49 2.04
C ALA A 154 18.40 4.95 3.47
N ASP A 155 17.43 4.17 3.92
CA ASP A 155 17.51 3.49 5.22
C ASP A 155 18.40 2.24 5.14
N ALA A 156 18.23 1.42 4.10
CA ALA A 156 19.07 0.27 3.82
C ALA A 156 20.55 0.66 3.66
N GLU A 157 20.86 1.79 3.01
CA GLU A 157 22.23 2.31 2.86
C GLU A 157 22.93 2.51 4.21
N LYS A 158 22.19 2.88 5.27
CA LYS A 158 22.78 3.05 6.60
C LYS A 158 23.27 1.74 7.20
N GLU A 159 22.66 0.61 6.84
CA GLU A 159 23.09 -0.72 7.30
C GLU A 159 24.43 -1.13 6.71
N PHE A 160 24.87 -0.49 5.62
CA PHE A 160 26.15 -0.74 4.94
C PHE A 160 27.18 0.39 5.14
N ALA A 161 26.84 1.41 5.94
CA ALA A 161 27.73 2.51 6.27
C ALA A 161 28.88 2.05 7.20
N ASP A 162 29.86 2.91 7.45
CA ASP A 162 31.04 2.56 8.25
C ASP A 162 30.72 2.21 9.71
N VAL A 163 29.64 2.77 10.27
CA VAL A 163 29.26 2.59 11.68
C VAL A 163 28.87 1.13 12.01
N PRO A 164 28.07 0.40 11.20
CA PRO A 164 27.79 -1.02 11.42
C PRO A 164 28.91 -1.98 11.03
N ARG A 165 30.04 -1.51 10.46
CA ARG A 165 31.19 -2.37 10.11
C ARG A 165 31.98 -2.72 11.37
N ILE A 166 31.54 -3.80 12.04
CA ILE A 166 32.22 -4.38 13.20
C ILE A 166 32.96 -5.63 12.74
N GLY A 167 34.26 -5.69 13.01
CA GLY A 167 35.08 -6.87 12.74
C GLY A 167 34.97 -7.83 13.91
N PHE A 168 34.82 -9.12 13.62
CA PHE A 168 34.72 -10.16 14.64
C PHE A 168 36.09 -10.75 15.04
N GLY A 169 37.15 -10.40 14.31
CA GLY A 169 38.54 -10.76 14.63
C GLY A 169 39.15 -9.89 15.73
N VAL A 170 39.86 -10.52 16.67
CA VAL A 170 40.50 -9.84 17.82
C VAL A 170 41.71 -8.98 17.38
N ASP A 171 42.32 -9.28 16.23
CA ASP A 171 43.61 -8.73 15.80
C ASP A 171 43.62 -8.17 14.36
N GLY A 172 42.45 -7.89 13.77
CA GLY A 172 42.32 -7.44 12.37
C GLY A 172 42.54 -5.93 12.17
N ASP A 173 43.11 -5.56 11.03
CA ASP A 173 43.14 -4.16 10.54
C ASP A 173 41.80 -3.76 9.90
N GLU A 174 41.67 -2.49 9.48
CA GLU A 174 40.43 -1.99 8.84
C GLU A 174 40.03 -2.79 7.59
N LYS A 175 41.02 -3.34 6.87
CA LYS A 175 40.76 -4.17 5.70
C LYS A 175 40.16 -5.52 6.09
N THR A 176 40.72 -6.17 7.10
CA THR A 176 40.20 -7.44 7.64
C THR A 176 38.77 -7.28 8.16
N ARG A 177 38.50 -6.16 8.85
CA ARG A 177 37.16 -5.78 9.32
C ARG A 177 36.15 -5.65 8.17
N ASP A 178 36.55 -4.96 7.09
CA ASP A 178 35.67 -4.72 5.94
C ASP A 178 35.44 -6.00 5.12
N ASP A 179 36.49 -6.82 4.93
CA ASP A 179 36.38 -8.13 4.27
C ASP A 179 35.47 -9.10 5.06
N ASP A 180 35.57 -9.12 6.40
CA ASP A 180 34.68 -9.90 7.28
C ASP A 180 33.23 -9.42 7.20
N PHE A 181 33.02 -8.11 7.20
CA PHE A 181 31.69 -7.51 7.08
C PHE A 181 31.05 -7.88 5.74
N ASP A 182 31.77 -7.72 4.63
CA ASP A 182 31.29 -8.03 3.30
C ASP A 182 31.01 -9.53 3.12
N ALA A 183 31.79 -10.42 3.75
CA ALA A 183 31.53 -11.85 3.72
C ALA A 183 30.19 -12.25 4.39
N VAL A 184 29.77 -11.53 5.44
CA VAL A 184 28.54 -11.84 6.20
C VAL A 184 27.34 -11.05 5.68
N ARG A 185 27.51 -9.75 5.44
CA ARG A 185 26.44 -8.81 5.06
C ARG A 185 26.32 -8.63 3.56
N GLY A 186 27.37 -8.93 2.80
CA GLY A 186 27.45 -8.61 1.38
C GLY A 186 27.61 -7.11 1.15
N THR A 187 27.58 -6.72 -0.13
CA THR A 187 27.62 -5.32 -0.54
C THR A 187 26.22 -4.76 -0.75
N TYR A 188 26.08 -3.44 -0.62
CA TYR A 188 24.83 -2.74 -0.88
C TYR A 188 24.31 -3.00 -2.31
N GLU A 189 25.20 -2.95 -3.30
CA GLU A 189 24.88 -3.24 -4.71
C GLU A 189 24.53 -4.71 -4.93
N GLY A 190 25.10 -5.62 -4.14
CA GLY A 190 24.84 -7.05 -4.17
C GLY A 190 23.50 -7.44 -3.57
N ASN A 191 22.98 -6.62 -2.65
CA ASN A 191 21.80 -6.90 -1.83
C ASN A 191 20.54 -7.17 -2.68
N SER A 192 19.86 -8.28 -2.38
CA SER A 192 18.68 -8.74 -3.14
C SER A 192 17.49 -7.80 -3.00
N LEU A 193 17.27 -7.23 -1.81
CA LEU A 193 16.21 -6.26 -1.55
C LEU A 193 16.44 -4.97 -2.35
N VAL A 194 17.67 -4.44 -2.35
CA VAL A 194 18.04 -3.24 -3.12
C VAL A 194 17.78 -3.44 -4.61
N LYS A 195 18.21 -4.58 -5.18
CA LYS A 195 17.96 -4.94 -6.58
C LYS A 195 16.46 -5.06 -6.87
N GLN A 196 15.71 -5.72 -6.00
CA GLN A 196 14.26 -5.90 -6.15
C GLN A 196 13.53 -4.56 -6.13
N LEU A 197 13.89 -3.65 -5.22
CA LEU A 197 13.30 -2.32 -5.11
C LEU A 197 13.57 -1.45 -6.34
N LYS A 198 14.81 -1.45 -6.86
CA LYS A 198 15.16 -0.75 -8.11
C LYS A 198 14.36 -1.29 -9.30
N LYS A 199 14.24 -2.61 -9.43
CA LYS A 199 13.43 -3.26 -10.47
C LYS A 199 11.93 -2.92 -10.32
N GLN A 200 11.41 -2.96 -9.10
CA GLN A 200 10.00 -2.62 -8.84
C GLN A 200 9.71 -1.16 -9.21
N GLN A 201 10.62 -0.23 -8.91
CA GLN A 201 10.50 1.17 -9.29
C GLN A 201 10.43 1.36 -10.81
N GLU A 202 11.26 0.64 -11.56
CA GLU A 202 11.21 0.65 -13.03
C GLU A 202 9.86 0.17 -13.56
N VAL A 203 9.36 -0.96 -13.04
CA VAL A 203 8.04 -1.52 -13.40
C VAL A 203 6.92 -0.54 -13.06
N THR A 204 6.97 0.12 -11.90
CA THR A 204 6.01 1.15 -11.50
C THR A 204 6.02 2.33 -12.47
N ASN A 205 7.20 2.81 -12.88
CA ASN A 205 7.30 3.91 -13.86
C ASN A 205 6.72 3.52 -15.22
N GLN A 206 7.07 2.34 -15.73
CA GLN A 206 6.54 1.83 -17.00
C GLN A 206 5.00 1.68 -16.94
N THR A 207 4.50 1.10 -15.85
CA THR A 207 3.05 0.92 -15.62
C THR A 207 2.32 2.27 -15.55
N ALA A 208 2.93 3.28 -14.90
CA ALA A 208 2.35 4.62 -14.82
C ALA A 208 2.23 5.26 -16.19
N GLU A 209 3.28 5.22 -17.01
CA GLU A 209 3.25 5.79 -18.37
C GLU A 209 2.28 5.05 -19.29
N GLU A 210 2.24 3.71 -19.21
CA GLU A 210 1.28 2.89 -19.95
C GLU A 210 -0.17 3.31 -19.64
N TRP A 211 -0.52 3.40 -18.35
CA TRP A 211 -1.88 3.76 -17.96
C TRP A 211 -2.20 5.23 -18.24
N LYS A 212 -1.26 6.16 -18.08
CA LYS A 212 -1.49 7.55 -18.49
C LYS A 212 -1.85 7.65 -19.97
N ASN A 213 -1.14 6.92 -20.83
CA ASN A 213 -1.43 6.91 -22.27
C ASN A 213 -2.80 6.27 -22.56
N LYS A 214 -3.12 5.14 -21.92
CA LYS A 214 -4.44 4.50 -22.05
C LYS A 214 -5.58 5.43 -21.61
N ILE A 215 -5.45 6.08 -20.45
CA ILE A 215 -6.48 6.98 -19.94
C ILE A 215 -6.66 8.21 -20.84
N LYS A 216 -5.58 8.78 -21.38
CA LYS A 216 -5.65 9.87 -22.38
C LYS A 216 -6.42 9.42 -23.63
N PHE A 217 -6.15 8.22 -24.13
CA PHE A 217 -6.88 7.66 -25.27
C PHE A 217 -8.38 7.45 -24.96
N LEU A 218 -8.72 6.99 -23.76
CA LEU A 218 -10.12 6.83 -23.34
C LEU A 218 -10.88 8.15 -23.17
N SER A 219 -10.15 9.27 -23.08
CA SER A 219 -10.72 10.62 -22.95
C SER A 219 -10.79 11.41 -24.26
N ALA A 220 -10.14 10.91 -25.32
CA ALA A 220 -10.21 11.46 -26.67
C ALA A 220 -11.55 11.10 -27.33
#